data_AF-A0A3A5L3E9-F1
#
_entry.id   AF-A0A3A5L3E9-F1
#
_cell.length_a   1.000
_cell.length_b   1.000
_cell.length_c   1.000
_cell.angle_alpha   90.00
_cell.angle_beta   90.00
_cell.angle_gamma   90.00
#
_symmetry.space_group_name_H-M   'P 1'
#
loop_
_entity.id
_entity.type
_entity.pdbx_description
1 polymer ?
#
loop_
_entity_poly.entity_id
_entity_poly.type
_entity_poly.pdbx_seq_one_letter_code
_entity_poly.pdbx_strand_id
1 'polypeptide(L)'
;MMRKYSLRQTANQYLKLGNQGSYKIKKQRAYVIRKMIDDLYTIGDVPSSWKAIQSHHIHQLVAHWKKSKIRASTIMNHMTI
;
A
#
# COMPACT_ATOMS: atom_id res chain seq x y z
N MET A 1 -3.56 10.02 -15.72
CA MET A 1 -4.36 8.77 -15.78
C MET A 1 -3.52 7.50 -16.01
N MET A 2 -2.41 7.55 -16.76
CA MET A 2 -1.54 6.37 -17.07
C MET A 2 -0.70 5.84 -15.89
N ARG A 3 -0.18 6.72 -15.01
CA ARG A 3 0.65 6.31 -13.85
C ARG A 3 -0.07 5.38 -12.86
N LYS A 4 -1.40 5.52 -12.70
CA LYS A 4 -2.21 4.70 -11.76
C LYS A 4 -2.29 3.24 -12.16
N TYR A 5 -2.21 2.95 -13.45
CA TYR A 5 -2.27 1.60 -13.97
C TYR A 5 -0.95 0.85 -13.80
N SER A 6 0.21 1.51 -13.92
CA SER A 6 1.50 0.84 -13.75
C SER A 6 1.71 0.38 -12.30
N LEU A 7 1.48 1.26 -11.32
CA LEU A 7 1.63 0.93 -9.89
C LEU A 7 0.71 -0.21 -9.46
N ARG A 8 -0.58 -0.15 -9.83
CA ARG A 8 -1.55 -1.22 -9.53
C ARG A 8 -1.18 -2.53 -10.23
N GLN A 9 -0.68 -2.48 -11.46
CA GLN A 9 -0.30 -3.67 -12.21
C GLN A 9 0.93 -4.35 -11.61
N THR A 10 1.98 -3.58 -11.26
CA THR A 10 3.17 -4.11 -10.58
C THR A 10 2.84 -4.68 -9.21
N ALA A 11 1.98 -4.01 -8.44
CA ALA A 11 1.48 -4.51 -7.16
C ALA A 11 0.71 -5.83 -7.30
N ASN A 12 -0.17 -5.94 -8.30
CA ASN A 12 -0.90 -7.18 -8.58
C ASN A 12 0.03 -8.32 -9.00
N GLN A 13 1.11 -8.04 -9.74
CA GLN A 13 2.13 -9.04 -10.04
C GLN A 13 2.86 -9.51 -8.77
N TYR A 14 3.23 -8.58 -7.89
CA TYR A 14 3.82 -8.93 -6.59
C TYR A 14 2.91 -9.83 -5.74
N LEU A 15 1.60 -9.54 -5.71
CA LEU A 15 0.61 -10.35 -5.01
C LEU A 15 0.46 -11.75 -5.60
N LYS A 16 0.57 -11.90 -6.93
CA LYS A 16 0.53 -13.22 -7.60
C LYS A 16 1.77 -14.05 -7.29
N LEU A 17 2.94 -13.42 -7.21
CA LEU A 17 4.21 -14.07 -6.92
C LEU A 17 4.34 -14.43 -5.43
N GLY A 18 3.79 -13.60 -4.53
CA GLY A 18 3.74 -13.81 -3.08
C GLY A 18 2.67 -14.81 -2.63
N ASN A 19 2.69 -16.03 -3.17
CA ASN A 19 1.61 -17.00 -2.98
C ASN A 19 1.65 -17.77 -1.64
N GLN A 20 2.42 -17.27 -0.67
CA GLN A 20 2.64 -17.84 0.65
C GLN A 20 1.53 -17.42 1.64
N GLY A 21 1.20 -18.30 2.60
CA GLY A 21 0.24 -18.05 3.68
C GLY A 21 -1.21 -18.41 3.36
N SER A 22 -2.08 -18.25 4.35
CA SER A 22 -3.52 -18.57 4.23
C SER A 22 -4.25 -17.58 3.33
N TYR A 23 -5.41 -17.99 2.79
CA TYR A 23 -6.28 -17.13 1.99
C TYR A 23 -6.59 -15.78 2.67
N LYS A 24 -6.82 -15.80 3.99
CA LYS A 24 -7.08 -14.59 4.78
C LYS A 24 -5.92 -13.59 4.73
N ILE A 25 -4.69 -14.08 4.88
CA ILE A 25 -3.47 -13.25 4.82
C ILE A 25 -3.28 -12.68 3.40
N LYS A 26 -3.50 -13.48 2.35
CA LYS A 26 -3.44 -13.00 0.96
C LYS A 26 -4.43 -11.88 0.68
N LYS A 27 -5.69 -12.05 1.14
CA LYS A 27 -6.74 -11.03 1.01
C LYS A 27 -6.35 -9.74 1.75
N GLN A 28 -5.80 -9.86 2.95
CA GLN A 28 -5.37 -8.71 3.73
C GLN A 28 -4.19 -7.97 3.08
N ARG A 29 -3.19 -8.69 2.56
CA ARG A 29 -2.08 -8.10 1.78
C ARG A 29 -2.58 -7.30 0.59
N ALA A 30 -3.48 -7.91 -0.20
CA ALA A 30 -4.06 -7.26 -1.37
C ALA A 30 -4.84 -5.98 -1.00
N TYR A 31 -5.60 -6.02 0.10
CA TYR A 31 -6.28 -4.86 0.63
C TYR A 31 -5.31 -3.75 1.02
N VAL A 32 -4.28 -4.05 1.81
CA VAL A 32 -3.30 -3.08 2.28
C VAL A 32 -2.57 -2.43 1.11
N ILE A 33 -2.08 -3.23 0.17
CA ILE A 33 -1.36 -2.73 -1.00
C ILE A 33 -2.23 -1.79 -1.83
N ARG A 34 -3.50 -2.16 -2.08
CA ARG A 34 -4.43 -1.30 -2.80
C ARG A 34 -4.68 0.01 -2.04
N LYS A 35 -4.88 -0.07 -0.73
CA LYS A 35 -5.08 1.10 0.13
C LYS A 35 -3.86 2.04 0.10
N MET A 36 -2.65 1.51 0.25
CA MET A 36 -1.42 2.31 0.18
C MET A 36 -1.32 3.05 -1.15
N ILE A 37 -1.58 2.38 -2.27
CA ILE A 37 -1.54 3.02 -3.59
C ILE A 37 -2.59 4.13 -3.68
N ASP A 38 -3.84 3.84 -3.33
CA ASP A 38 -4.92 4.83 -3.43
C ASP A 38 -4.65 6.04 -2.51
N ASP A 39 -4.12 5.83 -1.30
CA ASP A 39 -3.82 6.91 -0.37
C ASP A 39 -2.58 7.72 -0.80
N LEU A 40 -1.56 7.11 -1.43
CA LEU A 40 -0.45 7.85 -2.05
C LEU A 40 -0.95 8.76 -3.19
N TYR A 41 -1.92 8.29 -3.98
CA TYR A 41 -2.60 9.12 -4.98
C TYR A 41 -3.34 10.30 -4.34
N THR A 42 -4.00 10.09 -3.21
CA THR A 42 -4.69 11.16 -2.47
C THR A 42 -3.72 12.16 -1.86
N ILE A 43 -2.55 11.72 -1.38
CA ILE A 43 -1.49 12.59 -0.86
C ILE A 43 -0.85 13.42 -1.99
N GLY A 44 -0.82 12.89 -3.21
CA GLY A 44 -0.21 13.54 -4.38
C GLY A 44 1.27 13.20 -4.57
N ASP A 45 1.88 12.49 -3.61
CA ASP A 45 3.26 12.02 -3.68
C ASP A 45 3.29 10.55 -4.15
N VAL A 46 3.22 10.39 -5.46
CA VAL A 46 3.03 9.08 -6.09
C VAL A 46 4.37 8.60 -6.67
N PRO A 47 4.92 7.48 -6.18
CA PRO A 47 6.14 6.92 -6.74
C PRO A 47 5.92 6.45 -8.17
N SER A 48 6.97 6.48 -8.99
CA SER A 48 6.89 6.04 -10.39
C SER A 48 6.65 4.53 -10.54
N SER A 49 7.02 3.74 -9.54
CA SER A 49 6.84 2.29 -9.50
C SER A 49 6.83 1.74 -8.07
N TRP A 50 6.43 0.48 -7.89
CA TRP A 50 6.47 -0.19 -6.59
C TRP A 50 7.88 -0.22 -5.97
N LYS A 51 8.90 -0.44 -6.80
CA LYS A 51 10.31 -0.46 -6.37
C LYS A 51 10.85 0.92 -5.99
N ALA A 52 10.16 1.99 -6.38
CA ALA A 52 10.54 3.37 -6.08
C ALA A 52 9.92 3.90 -4.78
N ILE A 53 9.14 3.09 -4.05
CA ILE A 53 8.67 3.45 -2.72
C ILE A 53 9.86 3.61 -1.79
N GLN A 54 9.89 4.73 -1.07
CA GLN A 54 10.93 5.10 -0.11
C GLN A 54 10.31 5.39 1.26
N SER A 55 11.16 5.49 2.29
CA SER A 55 10.73 5.76 3.67
C SER A 55 9.85 7.02 3.81
N HIS A 56 10.13 8.09 3.04
CA HIS A 56 9.32 9.31 3.09
C HIS A 56 7.86 9.08 2.66
N HIS A 57 7.62 8.29 1.62
CA HIS A 57 6.27 7.91 1.18
C HIS A 57 5.52 7.15 2.28
N ILE A 58 6.23 6.27 3.01
CA ILE A 58 5.66 5.53 4.14
C ILE A 58 5.33 6.47 5.31
N HIS A 59 6.21 7.43 5.63
CA HIS A 59 5.95 8.41 6.67
C HIS A 59 4.73 9.28 6.35
N GLN A 60 4.58 9.72 5.10
CA GLN A 60 3.39 10.47 4.66
C GLN A 60 2.12 9.62 4.73
N LEU A 61 2.16 8.36 4.32
CA LEU A 61 1.04 7.42 4.46
C LEU A 61 0.59 7.29 5.93
N VAL A 62 1.55 7.08 6.84
CA VAL A 62 1.27 6.98 8.27
C VAL A 62 0.69 8.28 8.82
N ALA A 63 1.25 9.43 8.43
CA ALA A 63 0.73 10.75 8.82
C ALA A 63 -0.71 10.96 8.31
N HIS A 64 -0.97 10.59 7.06
CA HIS A 64 -2.31 10.65 6.45
C HIS A 64 -3.30 9.75 7.21
N TRP A 65 -2.93 8.51 7.53
CA TRP A 65 -3.79 7.59 8.28
C TRP A 65 -4.07 8.05 9.71
N LYS A 66 -3.07 8.63 10.39
CA LYS A 66 -3.27 9.26 11.71
C LYS A 66 -4.25 10.43 11.61
N LYS A 67 -4.11 11.30 10.60
CA LYS A 67 -5.05 12.41 10.34
C LYS A 67 -6.48 11.91 10.06
N SER A 68 -6.59 10.79 9.35
CA SER A 68 -7.86 10.09 9.07
C SER A 68 -8.39 9.25 10.24
N LYS A 69 -7.80 9.38 11.45
CA LYS A 69 -8.21 8.71 12.70
C LYS A 69 -8.18 7.18 12.64
N ILE A 70 -7.34 6.59 11.79
CA ILE A 70 -7.11 5.14 11.81
C ILE A 70 -6.36 4.80 13.10
N ARG A 71 -6.81 3.75 13.80
CA ARG A 71 -6.19 3.29 15.06
C ARG A 71 -4.74 2.88 14.81
N ALA A 72 -3.86 3.19 15.76
CA ALA A 72 -2.45 2.83 15.68
C ALA A 72 -2.24 1.31 15.49
N SER A 73 -3.04 0.47 16.14
CA SER A 73 -3.01 -0.99 15.94
C SER A 73 -3.33 -1.41 14.51
N THR A 74 -4.32 -0.76 13.87
CA THR A 74 -4.65 -1.01 12.46
C THR A 74 -3.51 -0.56 11.53
N ILE A 75 -2.88 0.58 11.82
CA ILE A 75 -1.71 1.06 11.06
C ILE A 75 -0.56 0.06 11.18
N MET A 76 -0.23 -0.40 12.40
CA MET A 76 0.81 -1.41 12.61
C MET A 76 0.49 -2.70 11.84
N ASN A 77 -0.75 -3.20 11.94
CA ASN A 77 -1.19 -4.38 11.19
C ASN A 77 -1.06 -4.21 9.67
N HIS A 78 -1.23 -3.00 9.14
CA HIS A 78 -0.99 -2.74 7.72
C HIS A 78 0.50 -2.77 7.36
N MET A 79 1.39 -2.36 8.27
CA MET A 79 2.84 -2.28 8.02
C MET A 79 3.58 -3.60 8.22
N THR A 80 3.02 -4.55 8.98
CA THR A 80 3.68 -5.82 9.32
C THR A 80 3.30 -7.00 8.44
N ILE A 81 2.43 -6.80 7.45
CA ILE A 81 1.78 -7.87 6.68
C ILE A 81 2.58 -8.34 5.46
#